data_AF-A0A3N9U6L6-F1
#
_entry.id   AF-A0A3N9U6L6-F1
#
_cell.length_a   1.000
_cell.length_b   1.000
_cell.length_c   1.000
_cell.angle_alpha   90.00
_cell.angle_beta   90.00
_cell.angle_gamma   90.00
#
_symmetry.space_group_name_H-M   'P 1'
#
loop_
_entity.id
_entity.type
_entity.pdbx_description
1 polymer ?
#
loop_
_entity_poly.entity_id
_entity_poly.type
_entity_poly.pdbx_seq_one_letter_code
_entity_poly.pdbx_strand_id
1 'polypeptide(L)'
;MWNLGHRHQRILLMPQRAPSADEDPEPRWYWVHCVDQQSLDRGSAANVQSLSCLDQALPCCLVIPPQSVTLVTLDGALAEEVDSRESLDELVERELCVIPHTLALHVLYRDDSALDVMVVQRTLLAQCSRRLGRHHLSPRWWASAFQGLPPPEPDTLGVLPWGDDWMLKWRHPETPERERWLCWPKSQDMEDLSDHLPEVLRESPWNCPLAPQAVNGLDCLDFCARHLPEDLPLVPSDIGGEGQPREKKPEPA
;
A
#
# COMPACT_ATOMS: atom_id res chain seq x y z
N MET A 1 4.57 1.42 37.93
CA MET A 1 5.32 0.75 36.85
C MET A 1 4.37 0.62 35.68
N TRP A 2 4.47 1.49 34.67
CA TRP A 2 3.62 1.42 33.49
C TRP A 2 4.37 0.60 32.45
N ASN A 3 3.78 -0.50 32.01
CA ASN A 3 4.35 -1.42 31.02
C ASN A 3 4.72 -0.67 29.73
N LEU A 4 6.01 -0.72 29.38
CA LEU A 4 6.58 -0.21 28.13
C LEU A 4 6.68 -1.30 27.04
N GLY A 5 6.02 -2.45 27.20
CA GLY A 5 6.07 -3.55 26.23
C GLY A 5 4.92 -3.48 25.23
N HIS A 6 5.25 -3.59 23.93
CA HIS A 6 4.33 -3.75 22.78
C HIS A 6 3.79 -2.46 22.12
N ARG A 7 4.64 -1.48 21.81
CA ARG A 7 4.12 -0.26 21.14
C ARG A 7 3.72 -0.46 19.68
N HIS A 8 4.23 -1.46 18.95
CA HIS A 8 3.84 -1.66 17.54
C HIS A 8 3.68 -3.14 17.14
N GLN A 9 2.99 -3.93 17.97
CA GLN A 9 2.60 -5.30 17.58
C GLN A 9 1.46 -5.25 16.56
N ARG A 10 1.63 -5.88 15.39
CA ARG A 10 0.61 -5.93 14.33
C ARG A 10 0.76 -7.15 13.43
N ILE A 11 -0.34 -7.57 12.82
CA ILE A 11 -0.33 -8.54 11.72
C ILE A 11 -0.42 -7.78 10.41
N LEU A 12 0.55 -7.99 9.52
CA LEU A 12 0.46 -7.55 8.14
C LEU A 12 -0.25 -8.60 7.32
N LEU A 13 -1.21 -8.19 6.50
CA LEU A 13 -2.01 -9.05 5.64
C LEU A 13 -1.94 -8.55 4.22
N MET A 14 -1.75 -9.44 3.26
CA MET A 14 -1.57 -9.05 1.88
C MET A 14 -2.10 -10.12 0.92
N PRO A 15 -3.00 -9.78 -0.01
CA PRO A 15 -3.36 -10.70 -1.07
C PRO A 15 -2.23 -10.75 -2.12
N GLN A 16 -2.04 -11.90 -2.77
CA GLN A 16 -1.01 -12.09 -3.80
C GLN A 16 -1.18 -11.12 -4.97
N ARG A 17 -2.42 -10.80 -5.31
CA ARG A 17 -2.84 -9.81 -6.29
C ARG A 17 -4.08 -9.10 -5.79
N ALA A 18 -4.43 -7.96 -6.37
CA ALA A 18 -5.68 -7.28 -6.05
C ALA A 18 -6.87 -8.23 -6.25
N PRO A 19 -7.65 -8.57 -5.21
CA PRO A 19 -8.82 -9.42 -5.37
C PRO A 19 -9.86 -8.68 -6.22
N SER A 20 -10.48 -9.39 -7.16
CA SER A 20 -11.68 -8.87 -7.85
C SER A 20 -12.96 -9.29 -7.11
N ALA A 21 -14.09 -8.61 -7.37
CA ALA A 21 -15.34 -8.86 -6.63
C ALA A 21 -15.83 -10.31 -6.75
N ASP A 22 -15.71 -10.89 -7.94
CA ASP A 22 -16.27 -12.20 -8.32
C ASP A 22 -15.20 -13.29 -8.46
N GLU A 23 -14.01 -13.08 -7.91
CA GLU A 23 -12.89 -14.03 -8.06
C GLU A 23 -13.10 -15.31 -7.25
N ASP A 24 -13.20 -16.44 -7.95
CA ASP A 24 -13.17 -17.81 -7.42
C ASP A 24 -12.33 -18.72 -8.36
N PRO A 25 -11.24 -19.36 -7.89
CA PRO A 25 -10.72 -19.34 -6.53
C PRO A 25 -10.13 -18.00 -6.11
N GLU A 26 -10.24 -17.66 -4.82
CA GLU A 26 -9.62 -16.47 -4.22
C GLU A 26 -8.08 -16.47 -4.42
N PRO A 27 -7.44 -15.28 -4.45
CA PRO A 27 -5.99 -15.23 -4.45
C PRO A 27 -5.43 -15.76 -3.13
N ARG A 28 -4.19 -16.27 -3.18
CA ARG A 28 -3.42 -16.60 -1.98
C ARG A 28 -3.21 -15.34 -1.13
N TRP A 29 -3.20 -15.52 0.18
CA TRP A 29 -2.87 -14.47 1.15
C TRP A 29 -1.53 -14.76 1.82
N TYR A 30 -0.77 -13.71 2.06
CA TYR A 30 0.46 -13.70 2.84
C TYR A 30 0.23 -12.94 4.13
N TRP A 31 0.86 -13.38 5.20
CA TRP A 31 0.78 -12.71 6.48
C TRP A 31 2.12 -12.74 7.21
N VAL A 32 2.37 -11.68 7.98
CA VAL A 32 3.56 -11.56 8.83
C VAL A 32 3.12 -10.95 10.16
N HIS A 33 3.39 -11.63 11.26
CA HIS A 33 3.23 -11.11 12.61
C HIS A 33 4.51 -10.36 13.02
N CYS A 34 4.36 -9.08 13.33
CA CYS A 34 5.48 -8.21 13.63
C CYS A 34 5.37 -7.62 15.03
N VAL A 35 6.51 -7.46 15.70
CA VAL A 35 6.67 -6.62 16.89
C VAL A 35 7.85 -5.69 16.65
N ASP A 36 7.63 -4.38 16.73
CA ASP A 36 8.68 -3.35 16.59
C ASP A 36 9.55 -3.59 15.34
N GLN A 37 8.89 -3.78 14.18
CA GLN A 37 9.52 -4.07 12.87
C GLN A 37 10.31 -5.38 12.79
N GLN A 38 10.23 -6.25 13.80
CA GLN A 38 10.78 -7.60 13.74
C GLN A 38 9.69 -8.62 13.42
N SER A 39 9.96 -9.47 12.45
CA SER A 39 9.09 -10.60 12.10
C SER A 39 9.23 -11.71 13.15
N LEU A 40 8.11 -12.07 13.78
CA LEU A 40 8.06 -13.14 14.77
C LEU A 40 7.57 -14.45 14.16
N ASP A 41 6.57 -14.35 13.28
CA ASP A 41 5.97 -15.47 12.59
C ASP A 41 5.44 -15.00 11.23
N ARG A 42 5.40 -15.91 10.27
CA ARG A 42 4.98 -15.60 8.90
C ARG A 42 4.45 -16.83 8.19
N GLY A 43 3.50 -16.62 7.28
CA GLY A 43 2.93 -17.72 6.53
C GLY A 43 2.14 -17.29 5.31
N SER A 44 1.60 -18.30 4.63
CA SER A 44 0.69 -18.09 3.52
C SER A 44 -0.55 -18.96 3.67
N ALA A 45 -1.67 -18.47 3.16
CA ALA A 45 -2.98 -19.07 3.24
C ALA A 45 -3.57 -19.15 1.83
N ALA A 46 -4.17 -20.28 1.46
CA ALA A 46 -4.72 -20.46 0.11
C ALA A 46 -5.87 -19.47 -0.20
N ASN A 47 -6.55 -18.98 0.83
CA ASN A 47 -7.68 -18.05 0.78
C ASN A 47 -7.85 -17.38 2.16
N VAL A 48 -8.79 -16.44 2.29
CA VAL A 48 -9.01 -15.74 3.57
C VAL A 48 -9.50 -16.67 4.68
N GLN A 49 -10.32 -17.66 4.37
CA GLN A 49 -10.82 -18.63 5.37
C GLN A 49 -9.68 -19.34 6.10
N SER A 50 -8.59 -19.62 5.40
CA SER A 50 -7.40 -20.28 5.94
C SER A 50 -6.57 -19.37 6.85
N LEU A 51 -6.91 -18.07 6.99
CA LEU A 51 -6.31 -17.14 7.95
C LEU A 51 -6.93 -17.21 9.35
N SER A 52 -7.92 -18.08 9.56
CA SER A 52 -8.58 -18.27 10.87
C SER A 52 -7.64 -18.75 12.00
N CYS A 53 -6.42 -19.19 11.66
CA CYS A 53 -5.37 -19.51 12.62
C CYS A 53 -4.71 -18.29 13.28
N LEU A 54 -4.92 -17.09 12.75
CA LEU A 54 -4.33 -15.86 13.27
C LEU A 54 -5.07 -15.35 14.50
N ASP A 55 -4.33 -14.75 15.44
CA ASP A 55 -4.91 -14.12 16.62
C ASP A 55 -5.71 -12.86 16.22
N GLN A 56 -7.03 -12.98 16.31
CA GLN A 56 -7.99 -11.94 15.95
C GLN A 56 -7.95 -10.72 16.90
N ALA A 57 -7.32 -10.85 18.07
CA ALA A 57 -7.14 -9.73 18.99
C ALA A 57 -6.02 -8.79 18.56
N LEU A 58 -5.11 -9.24 17.69
CA LEU A 58 -3.99 -8.43 17.22
C LEU A 58 -4.45 -7.46 16.13
N PRO A 59 -3.96 -6.21 16.15
CA PRO A 59 -4.38 -5.23 15.17
C PRO A 59 -3.77 -5.57 13.81
N CYS A 60 -4.57 -5.46 12.75
CA CYS A 60 -4.16 -5.81 11.39
C CYS A 60 -3.87 -4.56 10.53
N CYS A 61 -2.86 -4.67 9.67
CA CYS A 61 -2.59 -3.73 8.60
C CYS A 61 -2.71 -4.45 7.25
N LEU A 62 -3.51 -3.89 6.35
CA LEU A 62 -3.63 -4.38 4.98
C LEU A 62 -2.51 -3.77 4.11
N VAL A 63 -1.59 -4.61 3.62
CA VAL A 63 -0.58 -4.19 2.65
C VAL A 63 -1.14 -4.35 1.25
N ILE A 64 -1.17 -3.27 0.50
CA ILE A 64 -1.72 -3.20 -0.85
C ILE A 64 -0.62 -3.56 -1.87
N PRO A 65 -0.90 -4.50 -2.80
CA PRO A 65 0.02 -4.82 -3.88
C PRO A 65 0.38 -3.60 -4.73
N PRO A 66 1.61 -3.52 -5.26
CA PRO A 66 2.13 -2.34 -5.95
C PRO A 66 1.34 -1.98 -7.22
N GLN A 67 0.71 -2.96 -7.89
CA GLN A 67 -0.09 -2.74 -9.11
C GLN A 67 -1.36 -1.91 -8.85
N SER A 68 -1.77 -1.81 -7.59
CA SER A 68 -3.01 -1.12 -7.18
C SER A 68 -2.77 0.24 -6.56
N VAL A 69 -1.51 0.69 -6.52
CA VAL A 69 -1.11 1.95 -5.88
C VAL A 69 -0.56 2.88 -6.95
N THR A 70 -1.06 4.11 -6.94
CA THR A 70 -0.58 5.18 -7.81
C THR A 70 0.05 6.29 -6.96
N LEU A 71 1.18 6.83 -7.41
CA LEU A 71 1.72 8.08 -6.86
C LEU A 71 1.23 9.22 -7.74
N VAL A 72 0.58 10.20 -7.13
CA VAL A 72 0.23 11.47 -7.78
C VAL A 72 1.13 12.55 -7.20
N THR A 73 1.79 13.27 -8.09
CA THR A 73 2.65 14.39 -7.75
C THR A 73 2.00 15.67 -8.27
N LEU A 74 1.75 16.62 -7.37
CA LEU A 74 1.31 17.97 -7.70
C LEU A 74 2.45 18.94 -7.39
N ASP A 75 2.89 19.72 -8.37
CA ASP A 75 4.00 20.68 -8.23
C ASP A 75 3.55 22.12 -8.55
N GLY A 76 4.25 23.09 -7.97
CA GLY A 76 4.04 24.53 -8.16
C GLY A 76 2.62 24.97 -7.79
N ALA A 77 1.96 25.68 -8.71
CA ALA A 77 0.61 26.21 -8.50
C ALA A 77 -0.42 25.13 -8.12
N LEU A 78 -0.24 23.88 -8.58
CA LEU A 78 -1.15 22.78 -8.24
C LEU A 78 -1.06 22.38 -6.77
N ALA A 79 0.14 22.47 -6.17
CA ALA A 79 0.31 22.21 -4.74
C ALA A 79 -0.29 23.34 -3.89
N GLU A 80 -0.15 24.59 -4.35
CA GLU A 80 -0.71 25.79 -3.70
C GLU A 80 -2.25 25.81 -3.72
N GLU A 81 -2.89 25.24 -4.75
CA GLU A 81 -4.35 25.11 -4.85
C GLU A 81 -4.95 24.17 -3.77
N VAL A 82 -4.13 23.32 -3.14
CA VAL A 82 -4.59 22.36 -2.12
C VAL A 82 -4.62 23.01 -0.72
N ASP A 83 -5.74 23.64 -0.39
CA ASP A 83 -5.98 24.25 0.93
C ASP A 83 -6.73 23.34 1.92
N SER A 84 -7.35 22.27 1.43
CA SER A 84 -8.24 21.41 2.18
C SER A 84 -8.23 19.98 1.63
N ARG A 85 -8.93 19.08 2.33
CA ARG A 85 -9.06 17.68 1.87
C ARG A 85 -9.95 17.58 0.62
N GLU A 86 -10.99 18.40 0.53
CA GLU A 86 -11.92 18.43 -0.59
C GLU A 86 -11.23 18.91 -1.86
N SER A 87 -10.46 19.99 -1.80
CA SER A 87 -9.67 20.46 -2.94
C SER A 87 -8.59 19.47 -3.38
N LEU A 88 -8.00 18.72 -2.42
CA LEU A 88 -7.09 17.62 -2.76
C LEU A 88 -7.77 16.50 -3.55
N ASP A 89 -8.94 16.04 -3.09
CA ASP A 89 -9.69 14.97 -3.74
C ASP A 89 -10.02 15.41 -5.19
N GLU A 90 -10.59 16.60 -5.38
CA GLU A 90 -10.94 17.16 -6.70
C GLU A 90 -9.74 17.28 -7.66
N LEU A 91 -8.58 17.72 -7.16
CA LEU A 91 -7.38 17.87 -7.98
C LEU A 91 -6.81 16.52 -8.41
N VAL A 92 -6.73 15.56 -7.50
CA VAL A 92 -6.23 14.20 -7.80
C VAL A 92 -7.15 13.50 -8.81
N GLU A 93 -8.46 13.72 -8.74
CA GLU A 93 -9.42 13.22 -9.73
C GLU A 93 -9.19 13.81 -11.11
N ARG A 94 -8.95 15.12 -11.19
CA ARG A 94 -8.67 15.80 -12.46
C ARG A 94 -7.42 15.22 -13.11
N GLU A 95 -6.35 15.03 -12.32
CA GLU A 95 -5.09 14.48 -12.83
C GLU A 95 -5.20 12.99 -13.22
N LEU A 96 -5.96 12.20 -12.46
CA LEU A 96 -6.12 10.76 -12.74
C LEU A 96 -7.26 10.45 -13.72
N CYS A 97 -8.15 11.40 -14.02
CA CYS A 97 -9.39 11.19 -14.78
C CYS A 97 -10.29 10.07 -14.18
N VAL A 98 -10.38 9.99 -12.85
CA VAL A 98 -11.19 8.98 -12.12
C VAL A 98 -12.27 9.66 -11.27
N ILE A 99 -13.36 8.94 -10.96
CA ILE A 99 -14.49 9.46 -10.18
C ILE A 99 -14.07 9.74 -8.71
N PRO A 100 -14.44 10.91 -8.14
CA PRO A 100 -14.07 11.37 -6.80
C PRO A 100 -14.05 10.39 -5.65
N HIS A 101 -15.23 9.89 -5.34
CA HIS A 101 -15.46 9.16 -4.09
C HIS A 101 -15.01 7.70 -4.17
N THR A 102 -14.16 7.38 -5.14
CA THR A 102 -13.65 6.03 -5.39
C THR A 102 -12.21 5.87 -4.94
N LEU A 103 -11.54 6.93 -4.49
CA LEU A 103 -10.11 6.92 -4.13
C LEU A 103 -9.86 7.12 -2.63
N ALA A 104 -8.94 6.34 -2.07
CA ALA A 104 -8.37 6.57 -0.75
C ALA A 104 -6.99 7.19 -0.95
N LEU A 105 -6.79 8.37 -0.35
CA LEU A 105 -5.57 9.16 -0.55
C LEU A 105 -4.84 9.32 0.76
N HIS A 106 -3.51 9.18 0.72
CA HIS A 106 -2.61 9.44 1.83
C HIS A 106 -1.46 10.34 1.37
N VAL A 107 -1.29 11.48 2.03
CA VAL A 107 -0.20 12.41 1.75
C VAL A 107 1.10 11.79 2.27
N LEU A 108 2.07 11.63 1.38
CA LEU A 108 3.40 11.11 1.71
C LEU A 108 4.38 12.25 2.00
N TYR A 109 4.28 13.33 1.23
CA TYR A 109 5.16 14.48 1.30
C TYR A 109 4.37 15.76 0.98
N ARG A 110 4.68 16.85 1.68
CA ARG A 110 4.12 18.18 1.39
C ARG A 110 5.12 19.25 1.79
N ASP A 111 5.37 20.18 0.88
CA ASP A 111 5.96 21.48 1.15
C ASP A 111 5.15 22.59 0.44
N ASP A 112 5.69 23.81 0.36
CA ASP A 112 5.02 24.95 -0.28
C ASP A 112 4.91 24.83 -1.80
N SER A 113 5.74 24.00 -2.42
CA SER A 113 5.91 23.87 -3.87
C SER A 113 5.53 22.51 -4.44
N ALA A 114 5.28 21.52 -3.59
CA ALA A 114 5.09 20.14 -3.98
C ALA A 114 4.22 19.36 -2.98
N LEU A 115 3.40 18.47 -3.53
CA LEU A 115 2.57 17.53 -2.78
C LEU A 115 2.60 16.16 -3.46
N ASP A 116 3.10 15.14 -2.75
CA ASP A 116 3.11 13.76 -3.22
C ASP A 116 2.07 12.94 -2.45
N VAL A 117 1.18 12.30 -3.20
CA VAL A 117 -0.02 11.63 -2.69
C VAL A 117 -0.04 10.18 -3.16
N MET A 118 -0.13 9.26 -2.20
CA MET A 118 -0.42 7.87 -2.48
C MET A 118 -1.92 7.68 -2.68
N VAL A 119 -2.30 7.04 -3.77
CA VAL A 119 -3.69 6.83 -4.18
C VAL A 119 -3.97 5.35 -4.36
N VAL A 120 -5.11 4.91 -3.86
CA VAL A 120 -5.63 3.53 -3.99
C VAL A 120 -7.12 3.55 -4.24
N GLN A 121 -7.66 2.55 -4.95
CA GLN A 121 -9.11 2.43 -5.07
C GLN A 121 -9.76 2.01 -3.74
N ARG A 122 -10.77 2.76 -3.29
CA ARG A 122 -11.57 2.44 -2.10
C ARG A 122 -12.29 1.12 -2.23
N THR A 123 -12.71 0.76 -3.44
CA THR A 123 -13.35 -0.53 -3.74
C THR A 123 -12.44 -1.71 -3.41
N LEU A 124 -11.14 -1.60 -3.68
CA LEU A 124 -10.14 -2.60 -3.31
C LEU A 124 -10.03 -2.74 -1.79
N LEU A 125 -9.87 -1.62 -1.07
CA LEU A 125 -9.85 -1.62 0.40
C LEU A 125 -11.14 -2.21 0.98
N ALA A 126 -12.29 -1.93 0.37
CA ALA A 126 -13.58 -2.46 0.75
C ALA A 126 -13.72 -3.95 0.55
N GLN A 127 -13.31 -4.44 -0.61
CA GLN A 127 -13.34 -5.87 -0.92
C GLN A 127 -12.43 -6.65 0.04
N CYS A 128 -11.20 -6.17 0.25
CA CYS A 128 -10.28 -6.78 1.21
C CYS A 128 -10.86 -6.76 2.64
N SER A 129 -11.32 -5.61 3.12
CA SER A 129 -11.86 -5.47 4.48
C SER A 129 -13.09 -6.34 4.70
N ARG A 130 -13.98 -6.43 3.70
CA ARG A 130 -15.18 -7.28 3.76
C ARG A 130 -14.82 -8.77 3.79
N ARG A 131 -13.88 -9.21 2.94
CA ARG A 131 -13.41 -10.61 2.91
C ARG A 131 -12.76 -10.99 4.23
N LEU A 132 -11.84 -10.16 4.74
CA LEU A 132 -11.20 -10.34 6.05
C LEU A 132 -12.21 -10.35 7.20
N GLY A 133 -13.18 -9.42 7.18
CA GLY A 133 -14.19 -9.26 8.22
C GLY A 133 -15.12 -10.48 8.38
N ARG A 134 -15.42 -11.19 7.28
CA ARG A 134 -16.17 -12.48 7.33
C ARG A 134 -15.45 -13.56 8.14
N HIS A 135 -14.16 -13.41 8.34
CA HIS A 135 -13.30 -14.32 9.11
C HIS A 135 -12.70 -13.63 10.35
N HIS A 136 -13.39 -12.59 10.86
CA HIS A 136 -13.07 -11.88 12.09
C HIS A 136 -11.70 -11.16 12.10
N LEU A 137 -11.13 -10.91 10.93
CA LEU A 137 -9.95 -10.06 10.77
C LEU A 137 -10.40 -8.67 10.31
N SER A 138 -10.05 -7.63 11.07
CA SER A 138 -10.46 -6.26 10.79
C SER A 138 -9.22 -5.38 10.60
N PRO A 139 -8.78 -5.11 9.35
CA PRO A 139 -7.65 -4.22 9.12
C PRO A 139 -7.99 -2.81 9.60
N ARG A 140 -7.17 -2.29 10.51
CA ARG A 140 -7.29 -0.92 11.02
C ARG A 140 -6.56 0.07 10.12
N TRP A 141 -5.41 -0.36 9.60
CA TRP A 141 -4.55 0.44 8.73
C TRP A 141 -4.42 -0.20 7.37
N TRP A 142 -3.98 0.60 6.42
CA TRP A 142 -3.45 0.11 5.16
C TRP A 142 -2.09 0.74 4.86
N ALA A 143 -1.33 0.09 4.00
CA ALA A 143 -0.04 0.58 3.53
C ALA A 143 0.15 0.15 2.09
N SER A 144 0.92 0.90 1.30
CA SER A 144 1.45 0.38 0.05
C SER A 144 2.67 -0.50 0.31
N ALA A 145 2.84 -1.56 -0.48
CA ALA A 145 4.09 -2.30 -0.52
C ALA A 145 5.31 -1.37 -0.73
N PHE A 146 5.17 -0.29 -1.52
CA PHE A 146 6.25 0.68 -1.78
C PHE A 146 6.74 1.42 -0.53
N GLN A 147 5.89 1.59 0.49
CA GLN A 147 6.30 2.16 1.78
C GLN A 147 7.18 1.18 2.57
N GLY A 148 7.12 -0.12 2.25
CA GLY A 148 8.00 -1.15 2.81
C GLY A 148 9.32 -1.33 2.05
N LEU A 149 9.54 -0.60 0.95
CA LEU A 149 10.85 -0.53 0.30
C LEU A 149 11.57 0.71 0.86
N PRO A 150 12.69 0.56 1.60
CA PRO A 150 13.38 1.71 2.16
C PRO A 150 13.82 2.71 1.09
N PRO A 151 14.02 3.99 1.44
CA PRO A 151 14.56 4.97 0.52
C PRO A 151 15.90 4.47 -0.05
N PRO A 152 16.06 4.40 -1.38
CA PRO A 152 17.31 3.96 -1.99
C PRO A 152 18.43 4.97 -1.71
N GLU A 153 19.68 4.58 -1.91
CA GLU A 153 20.81 5.51 -1.88
C GLU A 153 20.72 6.52 -3.05
N PRO A 154 21.35 7.69 -2.95
CA PRO A 154 21.43 8.64 -4.06
C PRO A 154 21.90 7.97 -5.35
N ASP A 155 21.30 8.34 -6.48
CA ASP A 155 21.61 7.84 -7.83
C ASP A 155 21.45 6.32 -8.01
N THR A 156 20.81 5.61 -7.06
CA THR A 156 20.51 4.18 -7.18
C THR A 156 19.02 3.92 -7.37
N LEU A 157 18.71 2.84 -8.08
CA LEU A 157 17.35 2.33 -8.20
C LEU A 157 17.14 1.23 -7.16
N GLY A 158 16.26 1.47 -6.20
CA GLY A 158 15.77 0.43 -5.29
C GLY A 158 14.83 -0.50 -6.03
N VAL A 159 15.12 -1.80 -6.02
CA VAL A 159 14.36 -2.80 -6.77
C VAL A 159 13.92 -3.92 -5.83
N LEU A 160 12.62 -4.24 -5.81
CA LEU A 160 12.10 -5.41 -5.11
C LEU A 160 11.26 -6.26 -6.07
N PRO A 161 11.52 -7.57 -6.19
CA PRO A 161 10.63 -8.45 -6.95
C PRO A 161 9.27 -8.54 -6.27
N TRP A 162 8.19 -8.58 -7.05
CA TRP A 162 6.82 -8.74 -6.54
C TRP A 162 5.94 -9.55 -7.51
N GLY A 163 5.82 -10.86 -7.28
CA GLY A 163 5.09 -11.72 -8.22
C GLY A 163 5.67 -11.59 -9.63
N ASP A 164 4.83 -11.21 -10.59
CA ASP A 164 5.19 -10.98 -11.99
C ASP A 164 5.65 -9.53 -12.28
N ASP A 165 5.82 -8.70 -11.25
CA ASP A 165 6.23 -7.30 -11.38
C ASP A 165 7.49 -6.98 -10.56
N TRP A 166 8.14 -5.90 -10.92
CA TRP A 166 9.17 -5.20 -10.16
C TRP A 166 8.56 -3.99 -9.48
N MET A 167 8.88 -3.82 -8.21
CA MET A 167 8.72 -2.55 -7.52
C MET A 167 10.03 -1.77 -7.66
N LEU A 168 9.94 -0.65 -8.36
CA LEU A 168 11.05 0.26 -8.58
C LEU A 168 10.83 1.50 -7.72
N LYS A 169 11.87 1.97 -7.03
CA LYS A 169 11.83 3.17 -6.20
C LYS A 169 13.13 3.95 -6.33
N TRP A 170 13.04 5.27 -6.46
CA TRP A 170 14.20 6.17 -6.58
C TRP A 170 13.89 7.50 -5.87
N ARG A 171 14.92 8.29 -5.61
CA ARG A 171 14.76 9.64 -5.03
C ARG A 171 14.59 10.67 -6.15
N HIS A 172 13.84 11.74 -5.88
CA HIS A 172 13.78 12.88 -6.78
C HIS A 172 15.16 13.55 -6.86
N PRO A 173 15.71 13.82 -8.06
CA PRO A 173 17.10 14.32 -8.20
C PRO A 173 17.35 15.65 -7.49
N GLU A 174 16.37 16.55 -7.54
CA GLU A 174 16.48 17.91 -6.98
C GLU A 174 15.98 17.99 -5.53
N THR A 175 15.28 16.95 -5.06
CA THR A 175 14.50 16.97 -3.81
C THR A 175 14.55 15.60 -3.14
N PRO A 176 15.70 15.17 -2.59
CA PRO A 176 15.94 13.77 -2.22
C PRO A 176 15.00 13.18 -1.16
N GLU A 177 14.32 14.02 -0.40
CA GLU A 177 13.26 13.66 0.54
C GLU A 177 11.96 13.21 -0.14
N ARG A 178 11.80 13.53 -1.43
CA ARG A 178 10.72 13.06 -2.28
C ARG A 178 11.13 11.76 -2.94
N GLU A 179 10.27 10.77 -2.82
CA GLU A 179 10.45 9.48 -3.42
C GLU A 179 9.57 9.36 -4.66
N ARG A 180 10.03 8.56 -5.62
CA ARG A 180 9.27 8.16 -6.80
C ARG A 180 9.27 6.65 -6.85
N TRP A 181 8.17 6.10 -7.36
CA TRP A 181 8.07 4.67 -7.52
C TRP A 181 7.27 4.28 -8.76
N LEU A 182 7.51 3.06 -9.22
CA LEU A 182 6.88 2.50 -10.40
C LEU A 182 6.73 0.99 -10.20
N CYS A 183 5.54 0.47 -10.51
CA CYS A 183 5.32 -0.96 -10.67
C CYS A 183 5.58 -1.29 -12.14
N TRP A 184 6.50 -2.20 -12.43
CA TRP A 184 6.92 -2.51 -13.79
C TRP A 184 6.86 -4.02 -14.05
N PRO A 185 6.27 -4.50 -15.15
CA PRO A 185 6.18 -5.94 -15.42
C PRO A 185 7.55 -6.59 -15.56
N LYS A 186 7.70 -7.80 -15.00
CA LYS A 186 8.84 -8.68 -15.25
C LYS A 186 8.68 -9.33 -16.62
N SER A 187 9.63 -9.10 -17.52
CA SER A 187 9.79 -9.95 -18.69
C SER A 187 10.48 -11.25 -18.27
N GLN A 188 10.15 -12.37 -18.94
CA GLN A 188 10.97 -13.59 -18.85
C GLN A 188 12.36 -13.36 -19.44
N ASP A 189 12.46 -12.46 -20.42
CA ASP A 189 13.70 -11.98 -21.01
C ASP A 189 13.91 -10.53 -20.54
N MET A 190 14.61 -10.35 -19.42
CA MET A 190 14.85 -9.03 -18.78
C MET A 190 15.36 -7.96 -19.75
N GLU A 191 16.06 -8.36 -20.82
CA GLU A 191 16.55 -7.47 -21.87
C GLU A 191 15.40 -6.76 -22.62
N ASP A 192 14.27 -7.43 -22.85
CA ASP A 192 13.20 -6.88 -23.70
C ASP A 192 12.34 -5.79 -23.04
N LEU A 193 12.14 -5.80 -21.72
CA LEU A 193 11.33 -4.79 -21.02
C LEU A 193 12.16 -3.77 -20.22
N SER A 194 13.45 -4.03 -19.97
CA SER A 194 14.34 -3.03 -19.38
C SER A 194 14.65 -1.90 -20.35
N ASP A 195 14.69 -2.18 -21.65
CA ASP A 195 14.82 -1.19 -22.73
C ASP A 195 13.65 -0.19 -22.80
N HIS A 196 12.50 -0.57 -22.23
CA HIS A 196 11.31 0.28 -22.15
C HIS A 196 11.21 1.11 -20.87
N LEU A 197 12.11 0.90 -19.89
CA LEU A 197 12.19 1.81 -18.76
C LEU A 197 12.70 3.18 -19.24
N PRO A 198 12.27 4.28 -18.61
CA PRO A 198 12.88 5.58 -18.81
C PRO A 198 14.41 5.49 -18.69
N GLU A 199 15.13 6.13 -19.62
CA GLU A 199 16.60 6.03 -19.74
C GLU A 199 17.31 6.24 -18.41
N VAL A 200 16.89 7.25 -17.66
CA VAL A 200 17.43 7.54 -16.32
C VAL A 200 17.35 6.36 -15.35
N LEU A 201 16.27 5.57 -15.38
CA LEU A 201 16.11 4.41 -14.51
C LEU A 201 16.88 3.19 -15.03
N ARG A 202 16.99 3.05 -16.35
CA ARG A 202 17.77 1.99 -17.00
C ARG A 202 19.26 2.14 -16.75
N GLU A 203 19.77 3.36 -16.72
CA GLU A 203 21.20 3.65 -16.50
C GLU A 203 21.60 3.66 -15.01
N SER A 204 20.63 3.80 -14.11
CA SER A 204 20.87 3.79 -12.66
C SER A 204 21.34 2.41 -12.19
N PRO A 205 22.33 2.31 -11.28
CA PRO A 205 22.68 1.04 -10.63
C PRO A 205 21.51 0.46 -9.83
N TRP A 206 21.22 -0.82 -10.04
CA TRP A 206 20.14 -1.51 -9.33
C TRP A 206 20.61 -2.01 -7.97
N ASN A 207 19.89 -1.61 -6.91
CA ASN A 207 20.06 -2.13 -5.58
C ASN A 207 18.85 -3.03 -5.24
N CYS A 208 19.07 -4.34 -5.33
CA CYS A 208 18.05 -5.35 -5.05
C CYS A 208 18.38 -6.05 -3.72
N PRO A 209 17.69 -5.72 -2.61
CA PRO A 209 18.02 -6.27 -1.29
C PRO A 209 17.62 -7.74 -1.12
N LEU A 210 16.73 -8.25 -1.99
CA LEU A 210 16.33 -9.66 -2.02
C LEU A 210 16.75 -10.31 -3.35
N ALA A 211 17.38 -11.48 -3.30
CA ALA A 211 17.86 -12.17 -4.49
C ALA A 211 16.69 -12.55 -5.46
N PRO A 212 16.65 -12.03 -6.71
CA PRO A 212 15.52 -12.14 -7.64
C PRO A 212 14.91 -13.53 -7.84
N GLN A 213 15.74 -14.56 -7.87
CA GLN A 213 15.36 -15.90 -8.36
C GLN A 213 14.73 -16.80 -7.28
N ALA A 214 14.67 -16.36 -6.02
CA ALA A 214 14.16 -17.16 -4.90
C ALA A 214 13.01 -16.48 -4.12
N VAL A 215 12.59 -15.29 -4.53
CA VAL A 215 11.71 -14.44 -3.73
C VAL A 215 10.25 -14.66 -4.11
N ASN A 216 9.48 -15.17 -3.15
CA ASN A 216 8.02 -15.26 -3.23
C ASN A 216 7.36 -14.08 -2.48
N GLY A 217 6.05 -13.90 -2.65
CA GLY A 217 5.33 -12.78 -2.00
C GLY A 217 5.41 -12.74 -0.47
N LEU A 218 5.68 -13.87 0.20
CA LEU A 218 5.89 -13.90 1.65
C LEU A 218 7.22 -13.26 2.04
N ASP A 219 8.30 -13.54 1.30
CA ASP A 219 9.61 -12.93 1.56
C ASP A 219 9.58 -11.42 1.27
N CYS A 220 8.82 -10.98 0.26
CA CYS A 220 8.57 -9.56 0.01
C CYS A 220 7.84 -8.90 1.18
N LEU A 221 6.74 -9.50 1.65
CA LEU A 221 5.96 -8.96 2.76
C LEU A 221 6.77 -8.91 4.05
N ASP A 222 7.56 -9.94 4.31
CA ASP A 222 8.46 -10.04 5.46
C ASP A 222 9.60 -9.01 5.41
N PHE A 223 10.08 -8.67 4.21
CA PHE A 223 11.00 -7.55 4.03
C PHE A 223 10.28 -6.22 4.30
N CYS A 224 9.12 -5.98 3.68
CA CYS A 224 8.33 -4.77 3.89
C CYS A 224 8.00 -4.55 5.37
N ALA A 225 7.71 -5.62 6.11
CA ALA A 225 7.40 -5.59 7.53
C ALA A 225 8.43 -4.85 8.39
N ARG A 226 9.70 -4.95 7.99
CA ARG A 226 10.84 -4.37 8.71
C ARG A 226 11.06 -2.90 8.41
N HIS A 227 10.41 -2.39 7.37
CA HIS A 227 10.65 -1.05 6.83
C HIS A 227 9.39 -0.19 6.74
N LEU A 228 8.21 -0.76 6.96
CA LEU A 228 6.97 0.01 7.00
C LEU A 228 7.04 1.08 8.10
N PRO A 229 6.57 2.31 7.81
CA PRO A 229 6.51 3.37 8.81
C PRO A 229 5.57 3.01 9.97
N GLU A 230 5.76 3.70 11.09
CA GLU A 230 4.92 3.55 12.27
C GLU A 230 3.53 4.16 12.03
N ASP A 231 3.52 5.37 11.47
CA ASP A 231 2.31 6.11 11.13
C ASP A 231 1.78 5.65 9.78
N LEU A 232 0.71 4.85 9.83
CA LEU A 232 0.03 4.32 8.66
C LEU A 232 -1.37 4.91 8.51
N PRO A 233 -1.85 5.14 7.28
CA PRO A 233 -3.21 5.62 7.06
C PRO A 233 -4.24 4.60 7.57
N LEU A 234 -5.30 5.13 8.19
CA LEU A 234 -6.43 4.32 8.60
C LEU A 234 -7.20 3.82 7.38
N VAL A 235 -7.75 2.62 7.45
CA VAL A 235 -8.77 2.18 6.50
C VAL A 235 -9.99 3.10 6.66
N PRO A 236 -10.48 3.75 5.58
CA PRO A 236 -11.63 4.64 5.68
C PRO A 236 -12.84 3.94 6.32
N SER A 237 -13.43 4.55 7.36
CA SER A 237 -14.46 3.93 8.20
C SER A 237 -15.80 3.66 7.49
N ASP A 238 -16.07 4.39 6.42
CA ASP A 238 -17.30 4.31 5.61
C ASP A 238 -17.27 3.15 4.60
N ILE A 239 -16.15 2.45 4.48
CA ILE A 239 -15.97 1.29 3.60
C ILE A 239 -16.82 0.06 4.03
N GLY A 240 -17.27 0.02 5.28
CA GLY A 240 -18.16 -1.02 5.81
C GLY A 240 -19.65 -0.69 5.79
N GLY A 241 -20.03 0.49 5.33
CA GLY A 241 -21.42 0.97 5.37
C GLY A 241 -22.23 0.51 4.16
N GLU A 242 -22.79 -0.71 4.19
CA GLU A 242 -24.13 -0.86 3.62
C GLU A 242 -25.04 0.07 4.41
N GLY A 243 -25.77 0.95 3.71
CA GLY A 243 -26.53 2.04 4.30
C GLY A 243 -27.33 1.59 5.53
N GLN A 244 -26.88 1.98 6.72
CA GLN A 244 -27.80 2.10 7.84
C GLN A 244 -28.72 3.27 7.49
N PRO A 245 -30.04 3.07 7.37
CA PRO A 245 -30.95 4.20 7.27
C PRO A 245 -30.70 5.03 8.52
N ARG A 246 -30.35 6.31 8.35
CA ARG A 246 -30.34 7.26 9.45
C ARG A 246 -31.71 7.17 10.11
N GLU A 247 -31.79 6.61 11.30
CA GLU A 247 -32.98 6.71 12.13
C GLU A 247 -33.25 8.19 12.32
N LYS A 248 -34.26 8.71 11.61
CA LYS A 248 -34.82 10.02 11.91
C LYS A 248 -35.38 9.91 13.32
N LYS A 249 -34.74 10.58 14.27
CA LYS A 249 -35.36 10.88 15.56
C LYS A 249 -36.71 11.55 15.27
N PRO A 250 -37.82 11.08 15.87
CA PRO A 250 -39.08 11.79 15.76
C PRO A 250 -38.93 13.15 16.46
N GLU A 251 -39.30 14.23 15.76
CA GLU A 251 -39.50 15.54 16.38
C GLU A 251 -40.62 15.43 17.43
N PRO A 252 -40.46 16.05 18.61
CA PRO A 252 -41.52 16.11 19.59
C PRO A 252 -42.66 17.01 19.08
N ALA A 253 -43.89 16.52 19.29
CA ALA A 253 -45.14 17.20 18.96
C ALA A 253 -45.39 18.45 19.83
#